data_AF-A0A6F9B5J8-F1
#
_entry.id   AF-A0A6F9B5J8-F1
#
_cell.length_a   1.000
_cell.length_b   1.000
_cell.length_c   1.000
_cell.angle_alpha   90.00
_cell.angle_beta   90.00
_cell.angle_gamma   90.00
#
_symmetry.space_group_name_H-M   'P 1'
#
loop_
_entity.id
_entity.type
_entity.pdbx_description
1 polymer ?
#
loop_
_entity_poly.entity_id
_entity_poly.type
_entity_poly.pdbx_seq_one_letter_code
_entity_poly.pdbx_strand_id
1 'polypeptide(L)'
;MLPPLTQFHCPRGKLLYDHIICQPKIHDLIKHLLCVIGGQKIHESEHEGRVKMDMVLVAAEVLLQNGDQETRSNTHARLKELKALWEETCTYIIHCHSRIEWVWLHWSEYLKAHEEVEMWLVRVRRSLEPEVELQLGVKEKLWQVDHQHVLLSDVQSQALLLERLLDEAAALHNRTQDPSVDQEAQERLQEAYNSIRDRAE
;
A
#
# COMPACT_ATOMS: atom_id res chain seq x y z
N MET A 1 -12.54 -38.36 19.56
CA MET A 1 -13.63 -37.98 18.66
C MET A 1 -14.33 -36.77 19.26
N LEU A 2 -14.12 -35.59 18.68
CA LEU A 2 -14.75 -34.33 19.09
C LEU A 2 -15.99 -34.07 18.19
N PRO A 3 -17.04 -33.42 18.70
CA PRO A 3 -18.32 -33.25 17.99
C PRO A 3 -18.26 -32.13 16.93
N PRO A 4 -19.25 -32.05 16.01
CA PRO A 4 -19.24 -31.09 14.91
C PRO A 4 -19.73 -29.70 15.34
N LEU A 5 -19.03 -28.67 14.85
CA LEU A 5 -19.34 -27.25 15.05
C LEU A 5 -20.54 -26.84 14.21
N THR A 6 -21.75 -27.03 14.73
CA THR A 6 -22.93 -26.30 14.26
C THR A 6 -23.76 -25.86 15.44
N GLN A 7 -24.17 -24.59 15.39
CA GLN A 7 -25.14 -23.88 16.24
C GLN A 7 -24.56 -23.05 17.40
N PHE A 8 -24.02 -21.88 17.04
CA PHE A 8 -24.31 -20.67 17.80
C PHE A 8 -25.13 -19.73 16.92
N HIS A 9 -26.43 -19.60 17.23
CA HIS A 9 -27.30 -18.54 16.74
C HIS A 9 -27.29 -17.41 17.78
N CYS A 10 -27.01 -16.18 17.36
CA CYS A 10 -27.20 -14.97 18.17
C CYS A 10 -28.50 -14.26 17.74
N PRO A 11 -29.49 -14.07 18.62
CA PRO A 11 -30.83 -13.60 18.23
C PRO A 11 -31.05 -12.08 18.33
N ARG A 12 -30.00 -11.23 18.30
CA ARG A 12 -30.17 -9.77 18.16
C ARG A 12 -29.07 -9.13 17.30
N GLY A 13 -29.52 -8.58 16.16
CA GLY A 13 -28.93 -7.48 15.38
C GLY A 13 -27.42 -7.30 15.42
N LYS A 14 -26.76 -7.81 14.38
CA LYS A 14 -25.37 -7.59 13.97
C LYS A 14 -24.79 -6.24 14.43
N LEU A 15 -23.85 -6.32 15.36
CA LEU A 15 -22.68 -5.46 15.31
C LEU A 15 -21.46 -6.35 15.12
N LEU A 16 -21.01 -6.39 13.87
CA LEU A 16 -19.79 -7.02 13.41
C LEU A 16 -18.58 -6.19 13.90
N TYR A 17 -18.43 -6.01 15.22
CA TYR A 17 -17.37 -5.19 15.81
C TYR A 17 -16.05 -5.94 16.03
N ASP A 18 -15.95 -7.21 15.63
CA ASP A 18 -14.88 -8.08 16.14
C ASP A 18 -13.92 -8.72 15.13
N HIS A 19 -14.01 -8.51 13.81
CA HIS A 19 -13.02 -9.09 12.90
C HIS A 19 -12.71 -8.18 11.71
N ILE A 20 -11.43 -7.76 11.60
CA ILE A 20 -10.78 -7.10 10.44
C ILE A 20 -10.44 -5.60 10.65
N ILE A 21 -10.28 -5.10 11.88
CA ILE A 21 -9.45 -3.89 12.07
C ILE A 21 -7.98 -4.35 12.09
N CYS A 22 -7.29 -4.06 10.98
CA CYS A 22 -5.83 -3.92 10.86
C CYS A 22 -4.99 -4.94 11.63
N GLN A 23 -4.69 -6.11 11.05
CA GLN A 23 -3.63 -6.97 11.58
C GLN A 23 -2.29 -6.20 11.51
N PRO A 24 -1.68 -5.80 12.64
CA PRO A 24 -0.34 -5.19 12.64
C PRO A 24 0.70 -6.15 12.02
N LYS A 25 0.39 -7.45 12.05
CA LYS A 25 1.17 -8.53 11.46
C LYS A 25 1.26 -8.47 9.94
N ILE A 26 0.25 -7.95 9.23
CA ILE A 26 0.30 -7.81 7.76
C ILE A 26 1.14 -6.59 7.37
N HIS A 27 0.97 -5.47 8.10
CA HIS A 27 1.82 -4.28 7.96
C HIS A 27 3.30 -4.63 8.16
N ASP A 28 3.63 -5.38 9.22
CA ASP A 28 5.01 -5.79 9.49
C ASP A 28 5.50 -6.87 8.53
N LEU A 29 4.64 -7.78 8.06
CA LEU A 29 5.01 -8.76 7.03
C LEU A 29 5.33 -8.10 5.69
N ILE A 30 4.47 -7.19 5.20
CA ILE A 30 4.64 -6.50 3.93
C ILE A 30 5.90 -5.61 4.00
N LYS A 31 6.11 -4.93 5.13
CA LYS A 31 7.33 -4.19 5.45
C LYS A 31 8.59 -5.03 5.41
N HIS A 32 8.54 -6.21 6.02
CA HIS A 32 9.68 -7.11 6.07
C HIS A 32 9.95 -7.78 4.70
N LEU A 33 8.89 -8.21 3.99
CA LEU A 33 9.01 -8.91 2.71
C LEU A 33 9.42 -8.00 1.55
N LEU A 34 8.83 -6.82 1.40
CA LEU A 34 9.12 -5.95 0.26
C LEU A 34 10.42 -5.15 0.46
N CYS A 35 10.62 -4.58 1.65
CA CYS A 35 11.72 -3.65 1.88
C CYS A 35 13.01 -4.34 2.32
N VAL A 36 12.93 -5.25 3.28
CA VAL A 36 14.13 -5.89 3.86
C VAL A 36 14.61 -7.01 2.93
N ILE A 37 13.75 -7.96 2.55
CA ILE A 37 14.17 -9.10 1.74
C ILE A 37 14.45 -8.69 0.29
N GLY A 38 13.61 -7.85 -0.31
CA GLY A 38 13.82 -7.33 -1.67
C GLY A 38 15.08 -6.47 -1.78
N GLY A 39 15.24 -5.49 -0.88
CA GLY A 39 16.39 -4.59 -0.85
C GLY A 39 17.70 -5.30 -0.52
N GLN A 40 17.72 -6.19 0.47
CA GLN A 40 18.93 -6.96 0.81
C GLN A 40 19.39 -7.83 -0.35
N LYS A 41 18.47 -8.54 -1.00
CA LYS A 41 18.83 -9.42 -2.10
C LYS A 41 19.38 -8.67 -3.32
N ILE A 42 18.82 -7.50 -3.62
CA ILE A 42 19.36 -6.64 -4.70
C ILE A 42 20.73 -6.11 -4.32
N HIS A 43 20.91 -5.61 -3.08
CA HIS A 43 22.20 -5.11 -2.60
C HIS A 43 23.30 -6.20 -2.61
N GLU A 44 22.98 -7.42 -2.16
CA GLU A 44 23.88 -8.57 -2.22
C GLU A 44 24.28 -8.91 -3.67
N SER A 45 23.29 -8.99 -4.56
CA SER A 45 23.52 -9.28 -5.98
C SER A 45 24.37 -8.19 -6.66
N GLU A 46 24.12 -6.94 -6.32
CA GLU A 46 24.90 -5.79 -6.82
C GLU A 46 26.34 -5.83 -6.30
N HIS A 47 26.54 -6.14 -5.02
CA HIS A 47 27.86 -6.30 -4.44
C HIS A 47 28.64 -7.45 -5.09
N GLU A 48 28.01 -8.62 -5.24
CA GLU A 48 28.59 -9.76 -5.92
C GLU A 48 28.99 -9.43 -7.37
N GLY A 49 28.11 -8.72 -8.09
CA GLY A 49 28.37 -8.25 -9.45
C GLY A 49 29.57 -7.31 -9.55
N ARG A 50 29.69 -6.35 -8.62
CA ARG A 50 30.85 -5.44 -8.54
C ARG A 50 32.15 -6.20 -8.34
N VAL A 51 32.19 -7.12 -7.38
CA VAL A 51 33.38 -7.93 -7.09
C VAL A 51 33.81 -8.73 -8.33
N LYS A 52 32.86 -9.35 -9.05
CA LYS A 52 33.14 -10.06 -10.29
C LYS A 52 33.69 -9.14 -11.38
N MET A 53 33.14 -7.93 -11.52
CA MET A 53 33.62 -6.96 -12.51
C MET A 53 35.06 -6.52 -12.21
N ASP A 54 35.39 -6.27 -10.94
CA ASP A 54 36.74 -5.94 -10.50
C ASP A 54 37.73 -7.08 -10.81
N MET A 55 37.34 -8.33 -10.53
CA MET A 55 38.15 -9.50 -10.88
C MET A 55 38.42 -9.61 -12.40
N VAL A 56 37.41 -9.35 -13.23
CA VAL A 56 37.57 -9.36 -14.69
C VAL A 56 38.50 -8.25 -15.15
N LEU A 57 38.40 -7.04 -14.58
CA LEU A 57 39.27 -5.92 -14.94
C LEU A 57 40.74 -6.23 -14.63
N VAL A 58 41.03 -6.81 -13.46
CA VAL A 58 42.38 -7.24 -13.08
C VAL A 58 42.89 -8.32 -14.04
N ALA A 59 42.07 -9.34 -14.35
CA ALA A 59 42.47 -10.40 -15.27
C ALA A 59 42.73 -9.87 -16.70
N ALA A 60 41.89 -8.94 -17.16
CA ALA A 60 42.03 -8.34 -18.48
C ALA A 60 43.27 -7.45 -18.58
N GLU A 61 43.66 -6.75 -17.50
CA GLU A 61 44.90 -5.97 -17.48
C GLU A 61 46.13 -6.84 -17.72
N VAL A 62 46.20 -8.02 -17.12
CA VAL A 62 47.28 -8.99 -17.33
C VAL A 62 47.35 -9.44 -18.80
N LEU A 63 46.19 -9.75 -19.41
CA LEU A 63 46.09 -10.15 -20.82
C LEU A 63 46.46 -9.01 -21.77
N LEU A 64 46.10 -7.78 -21.42
CA LEU A 64 46.45 -6.61 -22.22
C LEU A 64 47.95 -6.32 -22.15
N GLN A 65 48.59 -6.48 -21.00
CA GLN A 65 50.03 -6.24 -20.84
C GLN A 65 50.90 -7.29 -21.53
N ASN A 66 50.52 -8.57 -21.43
CA ASN A 66 51.38 -9.69 -21.84
C ASN A 66 50.94 -10.39 -23.14
N GLY A 67 49.72 -10.12 -23.62
CA GLY A 67 49.14 -10.76 -24.80
C GLY A 67 49.62 -10.18 -26.12
N ASP A 68 49.54 -11.00 -27.17
CA ASP A 68 49.76 -10.56 -28.54
C ASP A 68 48.61 -9.67 -29.07
N GLN A 69 48.76 -9.14 -30.28
CA GLN A 69 47.82 -8.17 -30.85
C GLN A 69 46.39 -8.73 -30.96
N GLU A 70 46.26 -10.01 -31.30
CA GLU A 70 44.95 -10.68 -31.38
C GLU A 70 44.31 -10.81 -30.01
N THR A 71 45.07 -11.29 -29.01
CA THR A 71 44.60 -11.39 -27.61
C THR A 71 44.16 -10.05 -27.08
N ARG A 72 44.93 -8.99 -27.35
CA ARG A 72 44.60 -7.62 -26.92
C ARG A 72 43.31 -7.11 -27.57
N SER A 73 43.15 -7.30 -28.88
CA SER A 73 41.94 -6.92 -29.61
C SER A 73 40.70 -7.63 -29.07
N ASN A 74 40.79 -8.96 -28.90
CA ASN A 74 39.69 -9.77 -28.36
C ASN A 74 39.34 -9.39 -26.91
N THR A 75 40.35 -9.08 -26.09
CA THR A 75 40.15 -8.64 -24.71
C THR A 75 39.44 -7.29 -24.65
N HIS A 76 39.84 -6.33 -25.49
CA HIS A 76 39.15 -5.03 -25.58
C HIS A 76 37.69 -5.18 -26.02
N ALA A 77 37.41 -6.03 -27.01
CA ALA A 77 36.04 -6.27 -27.47
C ALA A 77 35.16 -6.85 -26.35
N ARG A 78 35.64 -7.89 -25.66
CA ARG A 78 34.92 -8.52 -24.53
C ARG A 78 34.72 -7.57 -23.35
N LEU A 79 35.74 -6.78 -22.99
CA LEU A 79 35.63 -5.78 -21.94
C LEU A 79 34.58 -4.73 -22.27
N LYS A 80 34.51 -4.29 -23.53
CA LYS A 80 33.52 -3.30 -23.97
C LYS A 80 32.09 -3.85 -23.81
N GLU A 81 31.87 -5.08 -24.27
CA GLU A 81 30.58 -5.75 -24.15
C GLU A 81 30.19 -5.96 -22.69
N LEU A 82 31.10 -6.48 -21.86
CA LEU A 82 30.82 -6.74 -20.45
C LEU A 82 30.53 -5.45 -19.67
N LYS A 83 31.25 -4.36 -19.96
CA LYS A 83 30.98 -3.04 -19.35
C LYS A 83 29.58 -2.54 -19.70
N ALA A 84 29.18 -2.67 -20.96
CA ALA A 84 27.84 -2.26 -21.39
C ALA A 84 26.74 -3.08 -20.67
N LEU A 85 26.91 -4.40 -20.58
CA LEU A 85 25.98 -5.27 -19.84
C LEU A 85 25.92 -4.94 -18.35
N TRP A 86 27.07 -4.61 -17.74
CA TRP A 86 27.13 -4.18 -16.35
C TRP A 86 26.40 -2.85 -16.12
N GLU A 87 26.60 -1.86 -17.00
CA GLU A 87 25.88 -0.58 -16.95
C GLU A 87 24.35 -0.75 -17.08
N GLU A 88 23.90 -1.61 -17.99
CA GLU A 88 22.49 -1.99 -18.12
C GLU A 88 21.96 -2.65 -16.84
N THR A 89 22.74 -3.58 -16.27
CA THR A 89 22.38 -4.26 -15.02
C THR A 89 22.28 -3.28 -13.85
N CYS A 90 23.23 -2.35 -13.71
CA CYS A 90 23.17 -1.29 -12.70
C CYS A 90 21.92 -0.42 -12.86
N THR A 91 21.58 -0.06 -14.10
CA THR A 91 20.38 0.72 -14.40
C THR A 91 19.11 -0.04 -13.98
N TYR A 92 19.04 -1.34 -14.27
CA TYR A 92 17.94 -2.20 -13.82
C TYR A 92 17.84 -2.29 -12.29
N ILE A 93 18.98 -2.41 -11.60
CA ILE A 93 19.05 -2.43 -10.13
C ILE A 93 18.50 -1.12 -9.55
N ILE A 94 18.90 0.03 -10.08
CA ILE A 94 18.38 1.34 -9.68
C ILE A 94 16.85 1.38 -9.86
N HIS A 95 16.33 0.95 -11.01
CA HIS A 95 14.89 0.89 -11.24
C HIS A 95 14.15 -0.03 -10.27
N CYS A 96 14.75 -1.17 -9.91
CA CYS A 96 14.19 -2.06 -8.90
C CYS A 96 14.11 -1.39 -7.53
N HIS A 97 15.19 -0.73 -7.09
CA HIS A 97 15.22 0.03 -5.84
C HIS A 97 14.13 1.10 -5.81
N SER A 98 14.08 1.97 -6.82
CA SER A 98 13.08 3.04 -6.88
C SER A 98 11.64 2.51 -6.88
N ARG A 99 11.39 1.37 -7.52
CA ARG A 99 10.06 0.74 -7.51
C ARG A 99 9.69 0.19 -6.14
N ILE A 100 10.62 -0.45 -5.44
CA ILE A 100 10.39 -0.96 -4.07
C ILE A 100 10.13 0.22 -3.12
N GLU A 101 10.93 1.28 -3.20
CA GLU A 101 10.75 2.48 -2.39
C GLU A 101 9.40 3.15 -2.65
N TRP A 102 8.99 3.25 -3.93
CA TRP A 102 7.69 3.80 -4.30
C TRP A 102 6.56 3.00 -3.66
N VAL A 103 6.53 1.67 -3.85
CA VAL A 103 5.48 0.80 -3.29
C VAL A 103 5.47 0.93 -1.77
N TRP A 104 6.64 0.91 -1.13
CA TRP A 104 6.77 1.05 0.31
C TRP A 104 6.16 2.35 0.85
N LEU A 105 6.53 3.49 0.26
CA LEU A 105 6.04 4.80 0.68
C LEU A 105 4.52 4.91 0.51
N HIS A 106 4.03 4.59 -0.68
CA HIS A 106 2.62 4.78 -1.05
C HIS A 106 1.72 3.83 -0.26
N TRP A 107 2.17 2.59 -0.02
CA TRP A 107 1.45 1.65 0.83
C TRP A 107 1.38 2.13 2.28
N SER A 108 2.46 2.73 2.81
CA SER A 108 2.46 3.28 4.17
C SER A 108 1.52 4.47 4.32
N GLU A 109 1.46 5.35 3.33
CA GLU A 109 0.57 6.51 3.32
C GLU A 109 -0.89 6.09 3.17
N TYR A 110 -1.14 5.15 2.25
CA TYR A 110 -2.45 4.52 2.06
C TYR A 110 -2.99 3.92 3.35
N LEU A 111 -2.20 3.08 4.04
CA LEU A 111 -2.66 2.43 5.28
C LEU A 111 -3.01 3.45 6.37
N LYS A 112 -2.22 4.53 6.49
CA LYS A 112 -2.50 5.58 7.47
C LYS A 112 -3.81 6.32 7.14
N ALA A 113 -4.00 6.71 5.89
CA ALA A 113 -5.21 7.41 5.45
C ALA A 113 -6.45 6.50 5.51
N HIS A 114 -6.29 5.22 5.17
CA HIS A 114 -7.34 4.21 5.29
C HIS A 114 -7.78 4.03 6.75
N GLU A 115 -6.84 3.95 7.69
CA GLU A 115 -7.15 3.87 9.13
C GLU A 115 -7.92 5.12 9.61
N GLU A 116 -7.52 6.32 9.15
CA GLU A 116 -8.20 7.57 9.47
C GLU A 116 -9.66 7.58 8.97
N VAL A 117 -9.89 7.16 7.71
CA VAL A 117 -11.23 7.05 7.13
C VAL A 117 -12.07 6.00 7.84
N GLU A 118 -11.52 4.82 8.14
CA GLU A 118 -12.22 3.76 8.88
C GLU A 118 -12.65 4.22 10.27
N MET A 119 -11.74 4.85 11.03
CA MET A 119 -12.07 5.41 12.35
C MET A 119 -13.14 6.49 12.25
N TRP A 120 -13.08 7.34 11.21
CA TRP A 120 -14.10 8.36 10.96
C TRP A 120 -15.45 7.74 10.62
N LEU A 121 -15.50 6.74 9.73
CA LEU A 121 -16.72 6.01 9.35
C LEU A 121 -17.40 5.42 10.60
N VAL A 122 -16.63 4.76 11.47
CA VAL A 122 -17.14 4.19 12.73
C VAL A 122 -17.71 5.29 13.64
N ARG A 123 -16.99 6.40 13.79
CA ARG A 123 -17.40 7.52 14.65
C ARG A 123 -18.71 8.14 14.17
N VAL A 124 -18.78 8.55 12.90
CA VAL A 124 -19.98 9.18 12.34
C VAL A 124 -21.15 8.21 12.29
N ARG A 125 -20.89 6.92 12.01
CA ARG A 125 -21.93 5.90 12.01
C ARG A 125 -22.64 5.82 13.37
N ARG A 126 -21.89 5.88 14.47
CA ARG A 126 -22.42 5.92 15.84
C ARG A 126 -23.17 7.21 16.14
N SER A 127 -22.68 8.36 15.67
CA SER A 127 -23.36 9.66 15.84
C SER A 127 -24.73 9.71 15.16
N LEU A 128 -24.87 9.03 14.01
CA LEU A 128 -26.10 8.94 13.22
C LEU A 128 -26.96 7.70 13.54
N GLU A 129 -26.57 6.88 14.52
CA GLU A 129 -27.33 5.67 14.90
C GLU A 129 -28.59 5.97 15.74
N PRO A 130 -28.59 6.93 16.67
CA PRO A 130 -29.81 7.31 17.40
C PRO A 130 -30.82 7.99 16.49
N GLU A 131 -32.09 7.65 16.63
CA GLU A 131 -33.19 8.38 16.00
C GLU A 131 -33.38 9.74 16.69
N VAL A 132 -33.73 10.77 15.93
CA VAL A 132 -33.88 12.13 16.46
C VAL A 132 -35.03 12.15 17.48
N GLU A 133 -34.70 12.50 18.72
CA GLU A 133 -35.70 12.60 19.79
C GLU A 133 -36.71 13.72 19.51
N LEU A 134 -38.00 13.41 19.67
CA LEU A 134 -39.08 14.39 19.48
C LEU A 134 -39.01 15.48 20.56
N GLN A 135 -38.81 16.73 20.14
CA GLN A 135 -38.80 17.88 21.03
C GLN A 135 -40.15 18.62 20.99
N LEU A 136 -40.61 19.10 22.15
CA LEU A 136 -41.83 19.90 22.25
C LEU A 136 -41.58 21.39 21.97
N GLY A 137 -40.38 21.89 22.27
CA GLY A 137 -40.03 23.29 22.11
C GLY A 137 -39.34 23.60 20.77
N VAL A 138 -39.60 24.81 20.25
CA VAL A 138 -39.06 25.28 18.97
C VAL A 138 -37.54 25.48 19.04
N LYS A 139 -37.02 25.89 20.19
CA LYS A 139 -35.57 26.13 20.38
C LYS A 139 -34.78 24.83 20.28
N GLU A 140 -35.27 23.78 20.91
CA GLU A 140 -34.66 22.46 20.93
C GLU A 140 -34.69 21.83 19.52
N LYS A 141 -35.79 22.01 18.77
CA LYS A 141 -35.86 21.62 17.35
C LYS A 141 -34.85 22.37 16.50
N LEU A 142 -34.72 23.69 16.68
CA LEU A 142 -33.74 24.48 15.92
C LEU A 142 -32.31 24.02 16.22
N TRP A 143 -32.01 23.73 17.48
CA TRP A 143 -30.70 23.18 17.87
C TRP A 143 -30.42 21.81 17.23
N GLN A 144 -31.43 20.95 17.11
CA GLN A 144 -31.29 19.67 16.40
C GLN A 144 -30.98 19.88 14.91
N VAL A 145 -31.65 20.84 14.26
CA VAL A 145 -31.38 21.19 12.85
C VAL A 145 -29.95 21.74 12.68
N ASP A 146 -29.54 22.66 13.55
CA ASP A 146 -28.17 23.21 13.52
C ASP A 146 -27.12 22.10 13.72
N HIS A 147 -27.38 21.16 14.64
CA HIS A 147 -26.49 20.02 14.87
C HIS A 147 -26.42 19.09 13.64
N GLN A 148 -27.55 18.82 12.99
CA GLN A 148 -27.57 18.03 11.75
C GLN A 148 -26.80 18.71 10.62
N HIS A 149 -26.91 20.02 10.47
CA HIS A 149 -26.13 20.77 9.47
C HIS A 149 -24.62 20.66 9.71
N VAL A 150 -24.17 20.69 10.96
CA VAL A 150 -22.74 20.48 11.29
C VAL A 150 -22.32 19.07 10.90
N LEU A 151 -23.10 18.04 11.24
CA LEU A 151 -22.80 16.65 10.88
C LEU A 151 -22.74 16.45 9.36
N LEU A 152 -23.68 17.02 8.61
CA LEU A 152 -23.68 16.93 7.15
C LEU A 152 -22.45 17.62 6.54
N SER A 153 -22.09 18.81 7.04
CA SER A 153 -20.87 19.52 6.63
C SER A 153 -19.62 18.68 6.91
N ASP A 154 -19.53 18.06 8.08
CA ASP A 154 -18.43 17.17 8.44
C ASP A 154 -18.34 15.98 7.48
N VAL A 155 -19.48 15.37 7.10
CA VAL A 155 -19.52 14.26 6.14
C VAL A 155 -19.09 14.68 4.74
N GLN A 156 -19.56 15.83 4.27
CA GLN A 156 -19.18 16.38 2.98
C GLN A 156 -17.68 16.71 2.91
N SER A 157 -17.10 17.19 4.02
CA SER A 157 -15.67 17.51 4.09
C SER A 157 -14.73 16.31 3.84
N GLN A 158 -15.21 15.08 4.06
CA GLN A 158 -14.41 13.87 3.88
C GLN A 158 -14.37 13.36 2.43
N ALA A 159 -15.21 13.88 1.54
CA ALA A 159 -15.30 13.39 0.15
C ALA A 159 -13.94 13.42 -0.56
N LEU A 160 -13.20 14.52 -0.42
CA LEU A 160 -11.88 14.68 -1.06
C LEU A 160 -10.82 13.73 -0.47
N LEU A 161 -10.88 13.46 0.84
CA LEU A 161 -9.96 12.50 1.47
C LEU A 161 -10.22 11.10 0.93
N LEU A 162 -11.49 10.71 0.83
CA LEU A 162 -11.89 9.42 0.28
C LEU A 162 -11.49 9.28 -1.19
N GLU A 163 -11.77 10.29 -2.03
CA GLU A 163 -11.38 10.29 -3.45
C GLU A 163 -9.87 10.02 -3.61
N ARG A 164 -9.04 10.78 -2.89
CA ARG A 164 -7.58 10.61 -2.91
C ARG A 164 -7.14 9.23 -2.41
N LEU A 165 -7.82 8.70 -1.40
CA LEU A 165 -7.52 7.36 -0.86
C LEU A 165 -7.84 6.26 -1.89
N LEU A 166 -8.94 6.40 -2.63
CA LEU A 166 -9.34 5.46 -3.68
C LEU A 166 -8.40 5.54 -4.89
N ASP A 167 -7.99 6.75 -5.28
CA ASP A 167 -6.97 6.95 -6.32
C ASP A 167 -5.64 6.26 -5.95
N GLU A 168 -5.21 6.41 -4.70
CA GLU A 168 -4.01 5.76 -4.18
C GLU A 168 -4.16 4.24 -4.15
N ALA A 169 -5.32 3.72 -3.72
CA ALA A 169 -5.62 2.28 -3.76
C ALA A 169 -5.52 1.73 -5.19
N ALA A 170 -6.08 2.45 -6.17
CA ALA A 170 -6.01 2.06 -7.58
C ALA A 170 -4.58 2.09 -8.11
N ALA A 171 -3.80 3.11 -7.76
CA ALA A 171 -2.39 3.20 -8.14
C ALA A 171 -1.57 2.03 -7.55
N LEU A 172 -1.79 1.71 -6.28
CA LEU A 172 -1.18 0.56 -5.62
C LEU A 172 -1.59 -0.75 -6.29
N HIS A 173 -2.88 -0.99 -6.52
CA HIS A 173 -3.39 -2.19 -7.18
C HIS A 173 -2.78 -2.38 -8.58
N ASN A 174 -2.70 -1.32 -9.38
CA ASN A 174 -2.09 -1.36 -10.71
C ASN A 174 -0.63 -1.82 -10.68
N ARG A 175 0.10 -1.57 -9.59
CA ARG A 175 1.51 -1.94 -9.44
C ARG A 175 1.72 -3.28 -8.74
N THR A 176 0.89 -3.61 -7.74
CA THR A 176 1.09 -4.78 -6.87
C THR A 176 0.15 -5.93 -7.20
N GLN A 177 -0.99 -5.65 -7.83
CA GLN A 177 -2.10 -6.58 -8.06
C GLN A 177 -2.63 -7.20 -6.75
N ASP A 178 -2.47 -6.49 -5.62
CA ASP A 178 -2.89 -6.97 -4.32
C ASP A 178 -4.42 -6.88 -4.17
N PRO A 179 -5.10 -7.97 -3.73
CA PRO A 179 -6.56 -8.01 -3.62
C PRO A 179 -7.12 -7.15 -2.47
N SER A 180 -6.30 -6.73 -1.51
CA SER A 180 -6.78 -5.87 -0.40
C SER A 180 -7.10 -4.44 -0.85
N VAL A 181 -6.60 -4.03 -2.01
CA VAL A 181 -6.80 -2.70 -2.62
C VAL A 181 -7.43 -2.80 -4.01
N ASP A 182 -8.03 -3.95 -4.33
CA ASP A 182 -8.68 -4.17 -5.62
C ASP A 182 -9.96 -3.33 -5.77
N GLN A 183 -10.56 -3.40 -6.96
CA GLN A 183 -11.76 -2.65 -7.28
C GLN A 183 -12.92 -2.97 -6.31
N GLU A 184 -13.07 -4.23 -5.90
CA GLU A 184 -14.13 -4.63 -4.97
C GLU A 184 -13.91 -3.99 -3.58
N ALA A 185 -12.66 -3.95 -3.10
CA ALA A 185 -12.31 -3.28 -1.85
C ALA A 185 -12.60 -1.77 -1.90
N GLN A 186 -12.25 -1.13 -3.01
CA GLN A 186 -12.51 0.29 -3.26
C GLN A 186 -14.02 0.59 -3.28
N GLU A 187 -14.80 -0.22 -3.98
CA GLU A 187 -16.26 -0.10 -4.07
C GLU A 187 -16.91 -0.25 -2.69
N ARG A 188 -16.51 -1.24 -1.88
CA ARG A 188 -17.03 -1.42 -0.52
C ARG A 188 -16.79 -0.20 0.37
N LEU A 189 -15.61 0.42 0.28
CA LEU A 189 -15.30 1.63 1.06
C LEU A 189 -16.13 2.82 0.59
N GLN A 190 -16.29 2.98 -0.73
CA GLN A 190 -17.11 4.03 -1.33
C GLN A 190 -18.60 3.88 -0.95
N GLU A 191 -19.13 2.65 -0.94
CA GLU A 191 -20.49 2.34 -0.50
C GLU A 191 -20.69 2.65 0.99
N ALA A 192 -19.71 2.32 1.84
CA ALA A 192 -19.77 2.63 3.26
C ALA A 192 -19.86 4.14 3.52
N TYR A 193 -19.12 4.95 2.75
CA TYR A 193 -19.23 6.41 2.77
C TYR A 193 -20.58 6.90 2.27
N ASN A 194 -21.03 6.41 1.11
CA ASN A 194 -22.31 6.82 0.51
C ASN A 194 -23.47 6.55 1.47
N SER A 195 -23.49 5.38 2.12
CA SER A 195 -24.52 5.05 3.11
C SER A 195 -24.54 6.01 4.31
N ILE A 196 -23.38 6.56 4.73
CA ILE A 196 -23.33 7.57 5.80
C ILE A 196 -23.80 8.92 5.29
N ARG A 197 -23.38 9.33 4.10
CA ARG A 197 -23.82 10.57 3.46
C ARG A 197 -25.33 10.60 3.27
N ASP A 198 -25.89 9.56 2.66
CA ASP A 198 -27.32 9.46 2.37
C ASP A 198 -28.18 9.43 3.64
N ARG A 199 -27.60 9.05 4.80
CA ARG A 199 -28.29 9.10 6.11
C ARG A 199 -28.12 10.45 6.83
N ALA A 200 -27.08 11.21 6.49
CA ALA A 200 -26.85 12.55 7.04
C ALA A 200 -27.66 13.63 6.30
N GLU A 201 -28.07 13.35 5.06
CA GLU A 201 -28.99 14.14 4.23
C GLU A 201 -30.47 13.94 4.64
#